data_AF-A0A536BPI8-F1
#
_entry.id   AF-A0A536BPI8-F1
#
_cell.length_a   1.000
_cell.length_b   1.000
_cell.length_c   1.000
_cell.angle_alpha   90.00
_cell.angle_beta   90.00
_cell.angle_gamma   90.00
#
_symmetry.space_group_name_H-M   'P 1'
#
loop_
_entity.id
_entity.type
_entity.pdbx_description
1 polymer ?
#
loop_
_entity_poly.entity_id
_entity_poly.type
_entity_poly.pdbx_seq_one_letter_code
_entity_poly.pdbx_strand_id
1 'polypeptide(L)'
;LMWSANIQAAAEQIELSANTIRVTMAIAIAGALLFFLGVPLLAAGFLSRGHGNLFFGVVDGAVRIALLLLYLYAISFKAEIARLFAYHGAEHKTINAYEKGLPLDVPNVRTQSTLHPRCGTGFLLAVMVVSAFVFGLVGRPALPLLLLSRIVLIPVIAMLAYEFIRFAGRNRNNPIVKVLILPFLLTQKLTTREPDDRQLEVALAAFEAARLEEKEAAA
;
A
#
# COMPACT_ATOMS: atom_id res chain seq x y z
N LEU A 1 -17.90 1.28 -3.11
CA LEU A 1 -17.49 1.90 -4.39
C LEU A 1 -18.70 2.30 -5.24
N MET A 2 -19.54 1.36 -5.69
CA MET A 2 -20.73 1.69 -6.50
C MET A 2 -21.74 2.62 -5.80
N TRP A 3 -22.00 2.36 -4.52
CA TRP A 3 -22.88 3.21 -3.72
C TRP A 3 -22.36 4.65 -3.60
N SER A 4 -21.07 4.82 -3.27
CA SER A 4 -20.42 6.13 -3.19
C SER A 4 -20.40 6.87 -4.54
N ALA A 5 -20.17 6.13 -5.64
CA ALA A 5 -20.22 6.69 -6.99
C ALA A 5 -21.63 7.19 -7.34
N ASN A 6 -22.68 6.44 -6.98
CA ASN A 6 -24.06 6.87 -7.19
C ASN A 6 -24.44 8.08 -6.32
N ILE A 7 -23.98 8.15 -5.07
CA ILE A 7 -24.21 9.33 -4.20
C ILE A 7 -23.58 10.59 -4.82
N GLN A 8 -22.36 10.48 -5.33
CA GLN A 8 -21.66 11.61 -5.93
C GLN A 8 -22.23 11.99 -7.30
N ALA A 9 -22.59 11.01 -8.13
CA ALA A 9 -23.25 11.24 -9.40
C ALA A 9 -24.65 11.85 -9.22
N ALA A 10 -25.40 11.44 -8.18
CA ALA A 10 -26.66 12.06 -7.82
C ALA A 10 -26.49 13.52 -7.38
N ALA A 11 -25.41 13.85 -6.66
CA ALA A 11 -25.08 15.23 -6.30
C ALA A 11 -24.78 16.12 -7.53
N GLU A 12 -24.31 15.52 -8.63
CA GLU A 12 -24.04 16.19 -9.90
C GLU A 12 -25.16 16.01 -10.96
N GLN A 13 -26.30 15.40 -10.60
CA GLN A 13 -27.40 15.05 -11.51
C GLN A 13 -27.00 14.18 -12.71
N ILE A 14 -25.95 13.36 -12.57
CA ILE A 14 -25.47 12.44 -13.60
C ILE A 14 -26.11 11.06 -13.37
N GLU A 15 -26.90 10.59 -14.34
CA GLU A 15 -27.38 9.20 -14.33
C GLU A 15 -26.31 8.24 -14.89
N LEU A 16 -25.81 7.36 -14.03
CA LEU A 16 -24.86 6.33 -14.43
C LEU A 16 -25.61 5.12 -15.00
N SER A 17 -25.61 4.99 -16.32
CA SER A 17 -26.15 3.77 -16.96
C SER A 17 -25.33 2.54 -16.56
N ALA A 18 -26.00 1.39 -16.41
CA ALA A 18 -25.33 0.12 -16.13
C ALA A 18 -24.28 -0.25 -17.19
N ASN A 19 -24.50 0.16 -18.45
CA ASN A 19 -23.54 -0.02 -19.53
C ASN A 19 -22.28 0.84 -19.33
N THR A 20 -22.47 2.10 -18.96
CA THR A 20 -21.36 3.03 -18.68
C THR A 20 -20.48 2.47 -17.57
N ILE A 21 -21.09 1.99 -16.48
CA ILE A 21 -20.35 1.41 -15.36
C ILE A 21 -19.59 0.14 -15.77
N ARG A 22 -20.23 -0.77 -16.52
CA ARG A 22 -19.55 -1.99 -16.99
C ARG A 22 -18.35 -1.69 -17.87
N VAL A 23 -18.50 -0.75 -18.81
CA VAL A 23 -17.43 -0.37 -19.74
C VAL A 23 -16.29 0.33 -19.01
N THR A 24 -16.58 1.31 -18.14
CA THR A 24 -15.53 2.01 -17.39
C THR A 24 -14.80 1.07 -16.44
N MET A 25 -15.50 0.15 -15.79
CA MET A 25 -14.90 -0.87 -14.94
C MET A 25 -14.00 -1.82 -15.76
N ALA A 26 -14.46 -2.29 -16.92
CA ALA A 26 -13.66 -3.14 -17.79
C ALA A 26 -12.38 -2.44 -18.26
N ILE A 27 -12.47 -1.18 -18.67
CA ILE A 27 -11.32 -0.35 -19.05
C ILE A 27 -10.37 -0.17 -17.87
N ALA A 28 -10.88 0.13 -16.68
CA ALA A 28 -10.07 0.32 -15.48
C ALA A 28 -9.32 -0.96 -15.09
N ILE A 29 -9.99 -2.12 -15.13
CA ILE A 29 -9.38 -3.42 -14.84
C ILE A 29 -8.33 -3.76 -15.89
N ALA A 30 -8.65 -3.62 -17.18
CA ALA A 30 -7.70 -3.90 -18.26
C ALA A 30 -6.48 -2.97 -18.17
N GLY A 31 -6.69 -1.69 -17.90
CA GLY A 31 -5.62 -0.71 -17.68
C GLY A 31 -4.76 -1.04 -16.47
N ALA A 32 -5.37 -1.44 -15.34
CA ALA A 32 -4.63 -1.85 -14.15
C ALA A 32 -3.81 -3.12 -14.39
N LEU A 33 -4.37 -4.13 -15.08
CA LEU A 33 -3.64 -5.34 -15.46
C LEU A 33 -2.48 -5.01 -16.40
N LEU A 34 -2.71 -4.17 -17.42
CA LEU A 34 -1.64 -3.76 -18.32
C LEU A 34 -0.54 -3.01 -17.56
N PHE A 35 -0.91 -2.07 -16.69
CA PHE A 35 0.04 -1.22 -15.97
C PHE A 35 0.84 -1.99 -14.91
N PHE A 36 0.18 -2.82 -14.09
CA PHE A 36 0.84 -3.52 -12.98
C PHE A 36 1.34 -4.93 -13.32
N LEU A 37 0.82 -5.58 -14.37
CA LEU A 37 1.29 -6.89 -14.81
C LEU A 37 2.01 -6.82 -16.16
N GLY A 38 1.41 -6.17 -17.15
CA GLY A 38 1.97 -6.08 -18.51
C GLY A 38 3.27 -5.29 -18.57
N VAL A 39 3.29 -4.04 -18.09
CA VAL A 39 4.46 -3.15 -18.18
C VAL A 39 5.70 -3.75 -17.52
N PRO A 40 5.66 -4.27 -16.26
CA PRO A 40 6.82 -4.90 -15.66
C PRO A 40 7.34 -6.10 -16.46
N LEU A 41 6.46 -6.98 -16.94
CA LEU A 41 6.85 -8.17 -17.70
C LEU A 41 7.48 -7.81 -19.05
N LEU A 42 6.89 -6.85 -19.77
CA LEU A 42 7.40 -6.39 -21.06
C LEU A 42 8.74 -5.67 -20.91
N ALA A 43 8.83 -4.76 -19.94
CA ALA A 43 10.06 -4.03 -19.65
C ALA A 43 11.18 -4.97 -19.20
N ALA A 44 10.88 -5.90 -18.29
CA ALA A 44 11.85 -6.91 -17.87
C ALA A 44 12.26 -7.79 -19.05
N GLY A 45 11.31 -8.33 -19.81
CA GLY A 45 11.58 -9.17 -20.97
C GLY A 45 12.47 -8.50 -22.01
N PHE A 46 12.28 -7.19 -22.23
CA PHE A 46 13.13 -6.37 -23.10
C PHE A 46 14.53 -6.14 -22.53
N LEU A 47 14.62 -5.65 -21.28
CA LEU A 47 15.87 -5.28 -20.61
C LEU A 47 16.76 -6.47 -20.26
N SER A 48 16.21 -7.68 -20.23
CA SER A 48 16.95 -8.89 -19.88
C SER A 48 16.98 -9.91 -21.03
N ARG A 49 16.97 -9.41 -22.28
CA ARG A 49 17.36 -10.19 -23.46
C ARG A 49 18.83 -10.61 -23.35
N GLY A 50 19.12 -11.87 -23.71
CA GLY A 50 20.48 -12.43 -23.63
C GLY A 50 21.00 -12.75 -22.21
N HIS A 51 20.17 -12.59 -21.18
CA HIS A 51 20.53 -12.87 -19.79
C HIS A 51 19.69 -14.02 -19.21
N GLY A 52 20.19 -14.63 -18.12
CA GLY A 52 19.53 -15.76 -17.45
C GLY A 52 18.29 -15.38 -16.62
N ASN A 53 17.59 -16.40 -16.12
CA ASN A 53 16.34 -16.25 -15.36
C ASN A 53 16.47 -15.42 -14.08
N LEU A 54 17.63 -15.49 -13.40
CA LEU A 54 17.86 -14.69 -12.19
C LEU A 54 17.88 -13.19 -12.51
N PHE A 55 18.56 -12.79 -13.59
CA PHE A 55 18.62 -11.39 -14.02
C PHE A 55 17.24 -10.87 -14.43
N PHE A 56 16.41 -11.70 -15.09
CA PHE A 56 15.02 -11.34 -15.34
C PHE A 56 14.25 -11.00 -14.06
N GLY A 57 14.33 -11.87 -13.05
CA GLY A 57 13.58 -11.71 -11.81
C GLY A 57 13.95 -10.42 -11.08
N VAL A 58 15.25 -10.11 -11.04
CA VAL A 58 15.76 -8.85 -10.47
C VAL A 58 15.20 -7.64 -11.24
N VAL A 59 15.22 -7.67 -12.56
CA VAL A 59 14.72 -6.56 -13.38
C VAL A 59 13.19 -6.43 -13.28
N ASP A 60 12.41 -7.51 -13.34
CA ASP A 60 10.95 -7.51 -13.14
C ASP A 60 10.58 -6.90 -11.78
N GLY A 61 11.28 -7.33 -10.73
CA GLY A 61 11.14 -6.77 -9.39
C GLY A 61 11.45 -5.29 -9.32
N ALA A 62 12.60 -4.87 -9.86
CA ALA A 62 13.04 -3.48 -9.84
C ALA A 62 12.08 -2.56 -10.61
N VAL A 63 11.64 -2.98 -11.81
CA VAL A 63 10.67 -2.22 -12.62
C VAL A 63 9.34 -2.11 -11.87
N ARG A 64 8.86 -3.19 -11.25
CA ARG A 64 7.60 -3.19 -10.49
C ARG A 64 7.65 -2.25 -9.29
N ILE A 65 8.74 -2.26 -8.53
CA ILE A 65 8.95 -1.32 -7.40
C ILE A 65 9.01 0.11 -7.92
N ALA A 66 9.81 0.38 -8.95
CA ALA A 66 9.94 1.72 -9.52
C ALA A 66 8.59 2.26 -10.04
N LEU A 67 7.82 1.42 -10.73
CA LEU A 67 6.50 1.77 -11.25
C LEU A 67 5.50 2.06 -10.13
N LEU A 68 5.50 1.27 -9.05
CA LEU A 68 4.66 1.53 -7.87
C LEU A 68 5.03 2.87 -7.22
N LEU A 69 6.32 3.11 -6.98
CA LEU A 69 6.80 4.36 -6.36
C LEU A 69 6.49 5.58 -7.22
N LEU A 70 6.70 5.48 -8.53
CA LEU A 70 6.38 6.54 -9.48
C LEU A 70 4.88 6.82 -9.51
N TYR A 71 4.05 5.77 -9.51
CA TYR A 71 2.61 5.90 -9.44
C TYR A 71 2.17 6.62 -8.16
N LEU A 72 2.63 6.17 -6.99
CA LEU A 72 2.31 6.78 -5.70
C LEU A 72 2.75 8.25 -5.65
N TYR A 73 3.95 8.53 -6.15
CA TYR A 73 4.46 9.89 -6.25
C TYR A 73 3.57 10.76 -7.15
N ALA A 74 3.22 10.28 -8.35
CA ALA A 74 2.40 11.03 -9.30
C ALA A 74 0.99 11.32 -8.77
N ILE A 75 0.34 10.36 -8.11
CA ILE A 75 -1.01 10.60 -7.56
C ILE A 75 -0.98 11.48 -6.31
N SER A 76 0.16 11.55 -5.61
CA SER A 76 0.29 12.34 -4.37
C SER A 76 0.07 13.84 -4.57
N PHE A 77 0.14 14.33 -5.82
CA PHE A 77 -0.13 15.72 -6.18
C PHE A 77 -1.62 16.05 -6.29
N LYS A 78 -2.51 15.04 -6.36
CA LYS A 78 -3.96 15.27 -6.39
C LYS A 78 -4.45 15.66 -4.99
N ALA A 79 -5.21 16.76 -4.89
CA ALA A 79 -5.67 17.30 -3.60
C ALA A 79 -6.43 16.27 -2.74
N GLU A 80 -7.29 15.47 -3.37
CA GLU A 80 -8.05 14.40 -2.70
C GLU A 80 -7.12 13.32 -2.11
N ILE A 81 -6.08 12.94 -2.85
CA ILE A 81 -5.09 11.94 -2.42
C ILE A 81 -4.20 12.53 -1.33
N ALA A 82 -3.78 13.79 -1.45
CA ALA A 82 -3.04 14.49 -0.41
C ALA A 82 -3.85 14.56 0.90
N ARG A 83 -5.16 14.83 0.82
CA ARG A 83 -6.07 14.79 1.97
C ARG A 83 -6.18 13.40 2.58
N LEU A 84 -6.28 12.36 1.75
CA LEU A 84 -6.27 10.96 2.21
C LEU A 84 -4.95 10.64 2.95
N PHE A 85 -3.81 11.04 2.40
CA PHE A 85 -2.51 10.84 3.04
C PHE A 85 -2.36 11.63 4.34
N ALA A 86 -3.03 12.77 4.48
CA ALA A 86 -3.09 13.51 5.73
C ALA A 86 -3.91 12.76 6.80
N TYR A 87 -5.06 12.17 6.46
CA TYR A 87 -5.79 11.29 7.39
C TYR A 87 -4.97 10.07 7.83
N HIS A 88 -4.21 9.48 6.90
CA HIS A 88 -3.29 8.39 7.23
C HIS A 88 -2.15 8.87 8.15
N GLY A 89 -1.63 10.08 7.93
CA GLY A 89 -0.70 10.73 8.86
C GLY A 89 -1.30 10.94 10.25
N ALA A 90 -2.58 11.33 10.34
CA ALA A 90 -3.30 11.48 11.60
C ALA A 90 -3.40 10.16 12.38
N GLU A 91 -3.75 9.06 11.70
CA GLU A 91 -3.76 7.71 12.30
C GLU A 91 -2.41 7.36 12.92
N HIS A 92 -1.31 7.56 12.18
CA HIS A 92 0.03 7.29 12.67
C HIS A 92 0.39 8.12 13.90
N LYS A 93 0.04 9.41 13.89
CA LYS A 93 0.29 10.29 15.02
C LYS A 93 -0.49 9.84 16.25
N THR A 94 -1.76 9.45 16.09
CA THR A 94 -2.60 8.94 17.18
C THR A 94 -2.02 7.65 17.77
N ILE A 95 -1.65 6.69 16.93
CA ILE A 95 -1.03 5.42 17.39
C ILE A 95 0.31 5.69 18.08
N ASN A 96 1.14 6.58 17.54
CA ASN A 96 2.42 6.96 18.15
C ASN A 96 2.24 7.61 19.54
N ALA A 97 1.22 8.45 19.72
CA ALA A 97 0.90 9.05 21.02
C ALA A 97 0.47 7.97 22.02
N TYR A 98 -0.40 7.06 21.57
CA TYR A 98 -0.88 5.94 22.37
C TYR A 98 0.26 5.01 22.80
N GLU A 99 1.14 4.60 21.89
CA GLU A 99 2.28 3.72 22.20
C GLU A 99 3.25 4.34 23.23
N LYS A 100 3.32 5.68 23.28
CA LYS A 100 4.14 6.41 24.25
C LYS A 100 3.43 6.66 25.59
N GLY A 101 2.16 6.24 25.72
CA GLY A 101 1.36 6.49 26.92
C GLY A 101 1.02 7.97 27.13
N LEU A 102 1.03 8.78 26.06
CA LEU A 102 0.66 10.19 26.14
C LEU A 102 -0.87 10.36 26.18
N PRO A 103 -1.38 11.47 26.74
CA PRO A 103 -2.79 11.82 26.62
C PRO A 103 -3.23 11.86 25.15
N LEU A 104 -4.40 11.29 24.86
CA LEU A 104 -4.97 11.22 23.52
C LEU A 104 -5.78 12.48 23.22
N ASP A 105 -5.08 13.61 23.13
CA ASP A 105 -5.63 14.91 22.75
C ASP A 105 -4.89 15.51 21.54
N VAL A 106 -5.52 16.48 20.86
CA VAL A 106 -4.97 17.11 19.66
C VAL A 106 -3.58 17.70 19.90
N PRO A 107 -3.29 18.44 21.00
CA PRO A 107 -1.96 18.96 21.27
C PRO A 107 -0.87 17.87 21.32
N ASN A 108 -1.10 16.77 22.05
CA ASN A 108 -0.13 15.70 22.21
C ASN A 108 0.06 14.90 20.91
N VAL A 109 -1.05 14.59 20.22
CA VAL A 109 -1.03 13.86 18.94
C VAL A 109 -0.32 14.66 17.85
N ARG A 110 -0.54 15.97 17.76
CA ARG A 110 0.08 16.84 16.73
C ARG A 110 1.60 16.71 16.69
N THR A 111 2.24 16.60 17.85
CA THR A 111 3.70 16.53 17.98
C THR A 111 4.31 15.18 17.59
N GLN A 112 3.47 14.16 17.35
CA GLN A 112 3.95 12.83 16.99
C GLN A 112 4.41 12.75 15.53
N SER A 113 5.18 11.71 15.21
CA SER A 113 5.62 11.47 13.84
C SER A 113 4.50 10.91 12.98
N THR A 114 4.48 11.29 11.70
CA THR A 114 3.70 10.60 10.67
C THR A 114 4.33 9.28 10.23
N LEU A 115 5.52 8.93 10.74
CA LEU A 115 6.17 7.65 10.46
C LEU A 115 5.84 6.64 11.56
N HIS A 116 5.47 5.44 11.15
CA HIS A 116 5.15 4.35 12.06
C HIS A 116 5.70 3.01 11.55
N PRO A 117 6.53 2.27 12.34
CA PRO A 117 7.17 1.05 11.88
C PRO A 117 6.20 -0.12 11.62
N ARG A 118 4.97 -0.04 12.13
CA ARG A 118 3.95 -1.10 11.97
C ARG A 118 2.88 -0.78 10.92
N CYS A 119 3.09 0.24 10.08
CA CYS A 119 2.10 0.64 9.08
C CYS A 119 2.01 -0.34 7.89
N GLY A 120 0.78 -0.63 7.45
CA GLY A 120 0.47 -1.42 6.25
C GLY A 120 0.89 -0.80 4.91
N THR A 121 1.32 0.46 4.83
CA THR A 121 1.96 0.96 3.59
C THR A 121 3.33 0.32 3.35
N GLY A 122 4.02 -0.05 4.43
CA GLY A 122 5.16 -0.97 4.34
C GLY A 122 4.75 -2.34 3.79
N PHE A 123 3.50 -2.75 3.94
CA PHE A 123 3.00 -4.01 3.42
C PHE A 123 2.92 -4.04 1.90
N LEU A 124 2.50 -2.94 1.26
CA LEU A 124 2.54 -2.87 -0.20
C LEU A 124 3.96 -3.03 -0.74
N LEU A 125 4.94 -2.33 -0.15
CA LEU A 125 6.34 -2.49 -0.56
C LEU A 125 6.87 -3.90 -0.23
N ALA A 126 6.48 -4.49 0.90
CA ALA A 126 6.92 -5.82 1.30
C ALA A 126 6.40 -6.88 0.35
N VAL A 127 5.12 -6.78 -0.03
CA VAL A 127 4.53 -7.60 -1.07
C VAL A 127 5.30 -7.46 -2.38
N MET A 128 5.72 -6.25 -2.79
CA MET A 128 6.50 -6.08 -4.03
C MET A 128 7.90 -6.69 -3.96
N VAL A 129 8.62 -6.49 -2.85
CA VAL A 129 9.96 -7.06 -2.66
C VAL A 129 9.91 -8.59 -2.59
N VAL A 130 8.97 -9.13 -1.82
CA VAL A 130 8.75 -10.58 -1.73
C VAL A 130 8.30 -11.14 -3.08
N SER A 131 7.42 -10.43 -3.81
CA SER A 131 7.02 -10.81 -5.18
C SER A 131 8.22 -10.91 -6.10
N ALA A 132 9.12 -9.92 -6.09
CA ALA A 132 10.33 -9.92 -6.90
C ALA A 132 11.20 -11.16 -6.63
N PHE A 133 11.38 -11.49 -5.35
CA PHE A 133 12.15 -12.68 -4.95
C PHE A 133 11.46 -13.99 -5.39
N VAL A 134 10.19 -14.18 -5.03
CA VAL A 134 9.43 -15.39 -5.35
C VAL A 134 9.33 -15.60 -6.87
N PHE A 135 9.01 -14.54 -7.62
CA PHE A 135 8.92 -14.63 -9.07
C PHE A 135 10.26 -14.76 -9.77
N GLY A 136 11.34 -14.26 -9.18
CA GLY A 136 12.70 -14.53 -9.65
C GLY A 136 13.07 -16.01 -9.57
N LEU A 137 12.61 -16.72 -8.55
CA LEU A 137 12.79 -18.18 -8.43
C LEU A 137 11.96 -18.96 -9.45
N VAL A 138 10.75 -18.49 -9.77
CA VAL A 138 9.90 -19.10 -10.83
C VAL A 138 10.51 -18.91 -12.23
N GLY A 139 11.23 -17.80 -12.46
CA GLY A 139 11.87 -17.51 -13.74
C GLY A 139 10.87 -17.16 -14.85
N ARG A 140 11.15 -17.62 -16.07
CA ARG A 140 10.35 -17.35 -17.28
C ARG A 140 9.76 -18.62 -17.91
N PRO A 141 8.73 -19.23 -17.29
CA PRO A 141 8.02 -20.33 -17.93
C PRO A 141 7.20 -19.83 -19.14
N ALA A 142 6.59 -20.76 -19.88
CA ALA A 142 5.67 -20.43 -20.96
C ALA A 142 4.54 -19.49 -20.47
N LEU A 143 4.05 -18.61 -21.34
CA LEU A 143 3.14 -17.52 -20.98
C LEU A 143 1.91 -17.96 -20.13
N PRO A 144 1.22 -19.08 -20.40
CA PRO A 144 0.10 -19.51 -19.56
C PRO A 144 0.52 -19.82 -18.13
N LEU A 145 1.65 -20.52 -17.96
CA LEU A 145 2.17 -20.87 -16.65
C LEU A 145 2.74 -19.64 -15.92
N LEU A 146 3.31 -18.69 -16.67
CA LEU A 146 3.74 -17.41 -16.12
C LEU A 146 2.54 -16.66 -15.52
N LEU A 147 1.46 -16.48 -16.29
CA LEU A 147 0.25 -15.80 -15.83
C LEU A 147 -0.40 -16.53 -14.65
N LEU A 148 -0.50 -17.86 -14.72
CA LEU A 148 -1.05 -18.68 -13.64
C LEU A 148 -0.22 -18.52 -12.36
N SER A 149 1.11 -18.53 -12.45
CA SER A 149 2.01 -18.33 -11.29
C SER A 149 1.76 -16.98 -10.60
N ARG A 150 1.45 -15.93 -11.36
CA ARG A 150 1.20 -14.58 -10.81
C ARG A 150 -0.10 -14.50 -10.02
N ILE A 151 -1.07 -15.37 -10.29
CA ILE A 151 -2.35 -15.44 -9.58
C ILE A 151 -2.24 -16.39 -8.39
N VAL A 152 -1.75 -17.62 -8.62
CA VAL A 152 -1.69 -18.68 -7.61
C VAL A 152 -0.74 -18.34 -6.47
N LEU A 153 0.33 -17.58 -6.74
CA LEU A 153 1.31 -17.21 -5.71
C LEU A 153 0.92 -15.97 -4.89
N ILE A 154 -0.19 -15.28 -5.21
CA ILE A 154 -0.64 -14.10 -4.44
C ILE A 154 -0.79 -14.41 -2.94
N PRO A 155 -1.47 -15.50 -2.51
CA PRO A 155 -1.62 -15.80 -1.09
C PRO A 155 -0.27 -16.09 -0.42
N VAL A 156 0.63 -16.81 -1.10
CA VAL A 156 1.97 -17.13 -0.59
C VAL A 156 2.79 -15.86 -0.36
N ILE A 157 2.80 -14.97 -1.35
CA ILE A 157 3.49 -13.68 -1.26
C ILE A 157 2.91 -12.83 -0.13
N ALA A 158 1.58 -12.75 0.00
CA ALA A 158 0.92 -12.00 1.06
C ALA A 158 1.28 -12.53 2.46
N MET A 159 1.29 -13.85 2.64
CA MET A 159 1.69 -14.49 3.90
C MET A 159 3.15 -14.20 4.25
N LEU A 160 4.06 -14.34 3.28
CA LEU A 160 5.48 -14.06 3.48
C LEU A 160 5.74 -12.57 3.79
N ALA A 161 5.05 -11.65 3.10
CA ALA A 161 5.14 -10.22 3.35
C ALA A 161 4.59 -9.84 4.74
N TYR A 162 3.50 -10.48 5.18
CA TYR A 162 2.95 -10.28 6.51
C TYR A 162 3.94 -10.71 7.60
N GLU A 163 4.48 -11.92 7.50
CA GLU A 163 5.45 -12.42 8.48
C GLU A 163 6.74 -11.59 8.49
N PHE A 164 7.20 -11.11 7.33
CA PHE A 164 8.32 -10.19 7.24
C PHE A 164 8.09 -8.90 8.06
N ILE A 165 6.95 -8.24 7.89
CA ILE A 165 6.64 -7.00 8.62
C ILE A 165 6.41 -7.26 10.09
N ARG A 166 5.72 -8.35 10.42
CA ARG A 166 5.48 -8.76 11.81
C ARG A 166 6.80 -9.00 12.53
N PHE A 167 7.73 -9.71 11.90
CA PHE A 167 9.09 -9.91 12.41
C PHE A 167 9.82 -8.57 12.58
N ALA A 168 9.80 -7.72 11.54
CA ALA A 168 10.46 -6.43 11.58
C ALA A 168 9.93 -5.51 12.70
N GLY A 169 8.61 -5.51 12.94
CA GLY A 169 7.98 -4.78 14.02
C GLY A 169 8.36 -5.29 15.41
N ARG A 170 8.45 -6.62 15.59
CA ARG A 170 8.88 -7.24 16.86
C ARG A 170 10.35 -6.96 17.18
N ASN A 171 11.21 -6.89 16.15
CA ASN A 171 12.64 -6.73 16.31
C ASN A 171 13.13 -5.28 16.07
N ARG A 172 12.27 -4.28 16.26
CA ARG A 172 12.55 -2.85 15.98
C ARG A 172 13.79 -2.26 16.66
N ASN A 173 14.25 -2.85 17.76
CA ASN A 173 15.43 -2.39 18.50
C ASN A 173 16.75 -2.90 17.90
N ASN A 174 16.70 -3.93 17.05
CA ASN A 174 17.89 -4.50 16.41
C ASN A 174 18.40 -3.53 15.29
N PRO A 175 19.68 -3.13 15.30
CA PRO A 175 20.23 -2.21 14.31
C PRO A 175 20.09 -2.72 12.86
N ILE A 176 20.20 -4.04 12.64
CA ILE A 176 20.05 -4.64 11.31
C ILE A 176 18.61 -4.47 10.82
N VAL A 177 17.63 -4.74 11.70
CA VAL A 177 16.21 -4.59 11.37
C VAL A 177 15.87 -3.13 11.11
N LYS A 178 16.45 -2.17 11.84
CA LYS A 178 16.27 -0.74 11.59
C LYS A 178 16.69 -0.32 10.17
N VAL A 179 17.82 -0.84 9.69
CA VAL A 179 18.27 -0.59 8.31
C VAL A 179 17.34 -1.25 7.30
N LEU A 180 16.91 -2.48 7.58
CA LEU A 180 16.01 -3.24 6.70
C LEU A 180 14.64 -2.58 6.54
N ILE A 181 14.09 -1.99 7.61
CA ILE A 181 12.79 -1.30 7.56
C ILE A 181 12.85 0.11 6.97
N LEU A 182 14.04 0.70 6.86
CA LEU A 182 14.22 2.06 6.36
C LEU A 182 13.55 2.30 4.99
N PRO A 183 13.73 1.46 3.94
CA PRO A 183 13.02 1.67 2.67
C PRO A 183 11.49 1.68 2.84
N PHE A 184 10.96 0.88 3.76
CA PHE A 184 9.52 0.86 4.07
C PHE A 184 9.09 2.15 4.76
N LEU A 185 9.87 2.65 5.73
CA LEU A 185 9.59 3.95 6.35
C LEU A 185 9.68 5.10 5.35
N LEU A 186 10.60 5.03 4.38
CA LEU A 186 10.70 6.05 3.34
C LEU A 186 9.46 6.09 2.44
N THR A 187 8.83 4.94 2.15
CA THR A 187 7.55 4.95 1.41
C THR A 187 6.40 5.63 2.16
N GLN A 188 6.46 5.71 3.48
CA GLN A 188 5.48 6.46 4.27
C GLN A 188 5.59 7.96 4.01
N LYS A 189 6.78 8.47 3.67
CA LYS A 189 6.94 9.88 3.28
C LYS A 189 6.20 10.23 1.98
N LEU A 190 5.90 9.23 1.15
CA LEU A 190 5.08 9.41 -0.06
C LEU A 190 3.58 9.27 0.21
N THR A 191 3.21 8.51 1.25
CA THR A 191 1.83 8.07 1.52
C THR A 191 1.24 8.65 2.81
N THR A 192 1.96 9.57 3.47
CA THR A 192 1.50 10.34 4.62
C THR A 192 1.74 11.82 4.36
N ARG A 193 0.90 12.67 4.96
CA ARG A 193 1.05 14.13 4.99
C ARG A 193 0.74 14.64 6.39
N GLU A 194 1.17 15.87 6.66
CA GLU A 194 0.84 16.54 7.92
C GLU A 194 -0.67 16.84 7.97
N PRO A 195 -1.39 16.34 8.99
CA PRO A 195 -2.82 16.57 9.15
C PRO A 195 -3.14 17.92 9.77
N ASP A 196 -4.33 18.43 9.48
CA ASP A 196 -4.95 19.50 10.26
C ASP A 196 -5.63 18.96 11.53
N ASP A 197 -6.04 19.88 12.40
CA ASP A 197 -6.64 19.56 13.71
C ASP A 197 -7.92 18.74 13.58
N ARG A 198 -8.74 19.01 12.56
CA ARG A 198 -10.00 18.28 12.34
C ARG A 198 -9.71 16.85 11.92
N GLN A 199 -8.66 16.62 11.14
CA GLN A 199 -8.22 15.28 10.79
C GLN A 199 -7.67 14.53 12.01
N LEU A 200 -6.98 15.22 12.91
CA LEU A 200 -6.53 14.64 14.19
C LEU A 200 -7.71 14.25 15.09
N GLU A 201 -8.72 15.11 15.22
CA GLU A 201 -9.95 14.82 15.96
C GLU A 201 -10.67 13.58 15.41
N VAL A 202 -10.80 13.49 14.07
CA VAL A 202 -11.40 12.32 13.42
C VAL A 202 -10.60 11.05 13.71
N ALA A 203 -9.27 11.11 13.64
CA ALA A 203 -8.42 9.96 13.93
C ALA A 203 -8.50 9.53 15.41
N LEU A 204 -8.58 10.49 16.34
CA LEU A 204 -8.79 10.23 17.76
C LEU A 204 -10.15 9.55 18.00
N ALA A 205 -11.24 10.11 17.47
CA ALA A 205 -12.57 9.55 17.61
C ALA A 205 -12.68 8.13 17.03
N ALA A 206 -12.11 7.90 15.84
CA ALA A 206 -12.08 6.58 15.22
C ALA A 206 -11.26 5.57 16.05
N PHE A 207 -10.12 5.99 16.60
CA PHE A 207 -9.27 5.16 17.44
C PHE A 207 -9.96 4.78 18.76
N GLU A 208 -10.64 5.73 19.41
CA GLU A 208 -11.40 5.46 20.63
C GLU A 208 -12.57 4.51 20.38
N ALA A 209 -13.33 4.71 19.29
CA ALA A 209 -14.41 3.81 18.90
C ALA A 209 -13.91 2.38 18.70
N ALA A 210 -12.81 2.20 17.95
CA ALA A 210 -12.21 0.87 17.74
C ALA A 210 -11.79 0.20 19.06
N ARG A 211 -11.27 0.97 20.02
CA ARG A 211 -10.88 0.44 21.34
C ARG A 211 -12.05 0.10 22.23
N LEU A 212 -13.18 0.79 22.10
CA LEU A 212 -14.40 0.45 22.81
C LEU A 212 -14.94 -0.89 22.31
N GLU A 213 -15.02 -1.06 20.99
CA GLU A 213 -15.42 -2.34 20.38
C GLU A 213 -14.51 -3.50 20.81
N GLU A 214 -13.18 -3.31 20.83
CA GLU A 214 -12.25 -4.35 21.33
C GLU A 214 -12.51 -4.73 22.79
N LYS A 215 -12.83 -3.75 23.65
CA LYS A 215 -13.14 -4.01 25.07
C LYS A 215 -14.47 -4.76 25.22
N GLU A 216 -15.48 -4.40 24.44
CA GLU A 216 -16.78 -5.06 24.45
C GLU A 216 -16.69 -6.49 23.92
N ALA A 217 -15.89 -6.73 22.87
CA ALA A 217 -15.66 -8.07 22.34
C ALA A 217 -14.84 -8.98 23.27
N ALA A 218 -14.06 -8.38 24.18
CA ALA A 218 -13.23 -9.09 25.15
C ALA A 218 -13.93 -9.33 26.52
N ALA A 219 -15.11 -8.75 26.74
CA ALA A 219 -15.93 -8.89 27.94
C ALA A 219 -16.96 -10.01 27.80
#